data_AF-A0A7Y5K9R4-F1
#
_entry.id   AF-A0A7Y5K9R4-F1
#
_cell.length_a   1.000
_cell.length_b   1.000
_cell.length_c   1.000
_cell.angle_alpha   90.00
_cell.angle_beta   90.00
_cell.angle_gamma   90.00
#
_symmetry.space_group_name_H-M   'P 1'
#
loop_
_entity.id
_entity.type
_entity.pdbx_description
1 polymer ?
#
loop_
_entity_poly.entity_id
_entity_poly.type
_entity_poly.pdbx_seq_one_letter_code
_entity_poly.pdbx_strand_id
1 'polypeptide(L)'
;MTREEAVNKNLELSFEFDRYLFEHPKFAEKIPDNALVVLLPQYDEELREYNLEIANKNREPDQPMVIVEIASLKPQKSRLTRPRLKVFAKASPMKSRVREQRAFAAQS
;
A
#
# COMPACT_ATOMS: atom_id res chain seq x y z
N MET A 1 -16.56 -3.49 -11.71
CA MET A 1 -15.53 -2.87 -10.87
C MET A 1 -14.64 -2.01 -11.75
N THR A 2 -14.30 -0.81 -11.28
CA THR A 2 -13.36 0.08 -11.98
C THR A 2 -11.91 -0.37 -11.78
N ARG A 3 -10.99 0.05 -12.65
CA ARG A 3 -9.57 -0.25 -12.49
C ARG A 3 -9.00 0.29 -11.18
N GLU A 4 -9.44 1.48 -10.77
CA GLU A 4 -8.98 2.12 -9.53
C GLU A 4 -9.42 1.34 -8.29
N GLU A 5 -10.68 0.93 -8.23
CA GLU A 5 -11.20 0.07 -7.16
C GLU A 5 -10.44 -1.25 -7.08
N ALA A 6 -10.21 -1.90 -8.22
CA ALA A 6 -9.46 -3.16 -8.28
C ALA A 6 -8.03 -3.00 -7.76
N VAL A 7 -7.34 -1.92 -8.16
CA VAL A 7 -5.99 -1.60 -7.67
C VAL A 7 -6.01 -1.38 -6.16
N ASN A 8 -6.94 -0.59 -5.63
CA ASN A 8 -7.01 -0.30 -4.19
C ASN A 8 -7.27 -1.57 -3.36
N LYS A 9 -8.24 -2.40 -3.77
CA LYS A 9 -8.53 -3.66 -3.08
C LYS A 9 -7.37 -4.66 -3.16
N ASN A 10 -6.68 -4.75 -4.30
CA ASN A 10 -5.51 -5.61 -4.46
C ASN A 10 -4.30 -5.12 -3.67
N LEU A 11 -4.13 -3.81 -3.49
CA LEU A 11 -3.09 -3.25 -2.62
C LEU A 11 -3.31 -3.64 -1.15
N GLU A 12 -4.56 -3.59 -0.67
CA GLU A 12 -4.91 -4.08 0.67
C GLU A 12 -4.62 -5.58 0.81
N LEU A 13 -5.12 -6.39 -0.12
CA LEU A 13 -4.89 -7.84 -0.13
C LEU A 13 -3.40 -8.20 -0.18
N SER A 14 -2.62 -7.51 -1.00
CA SER A 14 -1.17 -7.74 -1.11
C SER A 14 -0.46 -7.43 0.20
N PHE A 15 -0.82 -6.33 0.86
CA PHE A 15 -0.23 -5.98 2.15
C PHE A 15 -0.54 -6.99 3.25
N GLU A 16 -1.78 -7.50 3.30
CA GLU A 16 -2.14 -8.54 4.25
C GLU A 16 -1.51 -9.90 3.90
N PHE A 17 -1.37 -10.21 2.62
CA PHE A 17 -0.67 -11.42 2.17
C PHE A 17 0.82 -11.38 2.51
N ASP A 18 1.51 -10.25 2.27
CA ASP A 18 2.91 -10.06 2.65
C ASP A 18 3.10 -10.28 4.16
N ARG A 19 2.20 -9.71 4.98
CA ARG A 19 2.20 -9.94 6.43
C ARG A 19 2.01 -11.40 6.79
N TYR A 20 1.08 -12.08 6.13
CA TYR A 20 0.85 -13.50 6.34
C TYR A 20 2.11 -14.32 6.03
N LEU A 21 2.80 -14.03 4.92
CA LEU A 21 4.05 -14.71 4.56
C LEU A 21 5.15 -14.50 5.62
N PHE A 22 5.29 -13.28 6.16
CA PHE A 22 6.24 -13.02 7.24
C PHE A 22 5.93 -13.81 8.52
N GLU A 23 4.66 -13.97 8.86
CA GLU A 23 4.22 -14.72 10.04
C GLU A 23 4.25 -16.24 9.81
N HIS A 24 4.23 -16.69 8.54
CA HIS A 24 4.16 -18.09 8.13
C HIS A 24 5.22 -18.46 7.08
N PRO A 25 6.54 -18.46 7.41
CA PRO A 25 7.61 -18.68 6.44
C PRO A 25 7.51 -20.04 5.70
N LYS A 26 7.06 -21.11 6.37
CA LYS A 26 6.81 -22.43 5.75
C LYS A 26 5.71 -22.41 4.68
N PHE A 27 4.83 -21.41 4.71
CA PHE A 27 3.84 -21.22 3.65
C PHE A 27 4.52 -20.58 2.43
N ALA A 28 5.37 -19.57 2.65
CA ALA A 28 6.14 -18.91 1.60
C ALA A 28 7.06 -19.87 0.84
N GLU A 29 7.69 -20.82 1.54
CA GLU A 29 8.55 -21.87 0.93
C GLU A 29 7.84 -22.74 -0.12
N LYS A 30 6.50 -22.76 -0.15
CA LYS A 30 5.72 -23.51 -1.14
C LYS A 30 5.52 -22.76 -2.45
N ILE A 31 5.81 -21.46 -2.47
CA ILE A 31 5.64 -20.61 -3.64
C ILE A 31 6.90 -20.76 -4.50
N PRO A 32 6.79 -21.27 -5.75
CA PRO A 32 7.95 -21.38 -6.63
C PRO A 32 8.56 -20.02 -6.95
N ASP A 33 9.87 -20.01 -7.20
CA ASP A 33 10.54 -18.83 -7.72
C ASP A 33 9.89 -18.37 -9.04
N ASN A 34 9.84 -17.05 -9.23
CA ASN A 34 9.23 -16.41 -10.41
C ASN A 34 7.72 -16.69 -10.58
N ALA A 35 7.02 -17.24 -9.59
CA ALA A 35 5.59 -17.50 -9.71
C ALA A 35 4.76 -16.20 -9.81
N LEU A 36 3.77 -16.20 -10.70
CA LEU A 36 2.66 -15.25 -10.68
C LEU A 36 1.70 -15.66 -9.57
N VAL A 37 1.69 -14.88 -8.48
CA VAL A 37 0.75 -15.08 -7.37
C VAL A 37 -0.56 -14.34 -7.67
N VAL A 38 -1.67 -15.07 -7.61
CA VAL A 38 -3.02 -14.54 -7.87
C VAL A 38 -3.85 -14.68 -6.61
N LEU A 39 -4.24 -13.55 -6.03
CA LEU A 39 -5.05 -13.50 -4.80
C LEU A 39 -6.54 -13.53 -5.16
N LEU A 40 -7.24 -14.57 -4.69
CA LEU A 40 -8.66 -14.80 -4.98
C LEU A 40 -9.51 -14.70 -3.71
N PRO A 41 -10.10 -13.53 -3.42
CA PRO A 41 -11.00 -13.38 -2.29
C PRO A 41 -12.33 -14.09 -2.55
N GLN A 42 -12.70 -15.05 -1.71
CA GLN A 42 -13.99 -15.76 -1.81
C GLN A 42 -15.18 -14.87 -1.41
N TYR A 43 -14.91 -13.79 -0.67
CA TYR A 43 -15.91 -12.83 -0.19
C TYR A 43 -16.15 -11.66 -1.15
N ASP A 44 -15.44 -11.60 -2.28
CA ASP A 44 -15.56 -10.55 -3.29
C ASP A 44 -15.45 -11.19 -4.69
N GLU A 45 -16.57 -11.70 -5.19
CA GLU A 45 -16.65 -12.46 -6.45
C GLU A 45 -16.20 -11.60 -7.66
N GLU A 46 -16.57 -10.32 -7.66
CA GLU A 46 -16.21 -9.40 -8.74
C GLU A 46 -14.69 -9.16 -8.80
N LEU A 47 -14.04 -8.97 -7.65
CA LEU A 47 -12.57 -8.86 -7.59
C LEU A 47 -11.89 -10.19 -7.93
N ARG A 48 -12.45 -11.31 -7.50
CA ARG A 48 -11.94 -12.65 -7.83
C ARG A 48 -11.91 -12.87 -9.34
N GLU A 49 -13.01 -12.60 -10.04
CA GLU A 49 -13.09 -12.75 -11.50
C GLU A 49 -12.12 -11.81 -12.21
N TYR A 50 -12.07 -10.55 -11.79
CA TYR A 50 -11.13 -9.58 -12.34
C TYR A 50 -9.67 -10.04 -12.19
N ASN A 51 -9.27 -10.53 -11.01
CA ASN A 51 -7.92 -11.00 -10.75
C ASN A 51 -7.55 -12.21 -11.61
N LEU A 52 -8.48 -13.15 -11.78
CA LEU A 52 -8.29 -14.29 -12.69
C LEU A 52 -8.13 -13.85 -14.14
N GLU A 53 -8.95 -12.92 -14.61
CA GLU A 53 -8.89 -12.42 -15.99
C GLU A 53 -7.54 -11.75 -16.27
N ILE A 54 -7.10 -10.86 -15.37
CA ILE A 54 -5.83 -10.14 -15.50
C ILE A 54 -4.64 -11.08 -15.41
N ALA A 55 -4.68 -12.06 -14.50
CA ALA A 55 -3.62 -13.06 -14.38
C ALA A 55 -3.45 -13.87 -15.66
N ASN A 56 -4.55 -14.35 -16.24
CA ASN A 56 -4.50 -15.13 -17.48
C ASN A 56 -3.99 -14.30 -18.67
N LYS A 57 -4.31 -13.00 -18.74
CA LYS A 57 -3.85 -12.11 -19.80
C LYS A 57 -2.35 -11.78 -19.70
N ASN A 58 -1.82 -11.67 -18.49
CA ASN A 58 -0.46 -11.20 -18.23
C ASN A 58 0.54 -12.33 -17.90
N ARG A 59 0.08 -13.58 -17.85
CA ARG A 59 0.94 -14.72 -17.56
C ARG A 59 1.90 -14.99 -18.70
N GLU A 60 3.19 -15.02 -18.40
CA GLU A 60 4.21 -15.46 -19.35
C GLU A 60 4.12 -16.99 -19.56
N PRO A 61 4.44 -17.52 -20.75
CA PRO A 61 4.23 -18.93 -21.12
C PRO A 61 4.77 -19.95 -20.11
N ASP A 62 5.96 -19.69 -19.55
CA ASP A 62 6.66 -20.59 -18.63
C ASP A 62 6.58 -20.16 -17.16
N GLN A 63 5.78 -19.14 -16.85
CA GLN A 63 5.66 -18.66 -15.48
C GLN A 63 4.74 -19.58 -14.67
N PRO A 64 5.19 -20.14 -13.54
CA PRO A 64 4.31 -20.84 -12.61
C PRO A 64 3.22 -19.88 -12.13
N MET A 65 1.97 -20.34 -12.05
CA MET A 65 0.88 -19.55 -11.48
C MET A 65 0.45 -20.18 -10.16
N VAL A 66 0.45 -19.39 -9.09
CA VAL A 66 0.01 -19.81 -7.76
C VAL A 66 -1.28 -19.08 -7.42
N ILE A 67 -2.35 -19.85 -7.24
CA ILE A 67 -3.64 -19.33 -6.79
C ILE A 67 -3.69 -19.41 -5.26
N VAL A 68 -3.99 -18.26 -4.64
CA VAL A 68 -4.20 -18.16 -3.19
C VAL A 68 -5.65 -17.80 -2.94
N GLU A 69 -6.43 -18.76 -2.46
CA GLU A 69 -7.82 -18.53 -2.09
C GLU A 69 -7.93 -17.96 -0.67
N ILE A 70 -8.67 -16.86 -0.53
CA ILE A 70 -8.77 -16.10 0.72
C ILE A 70 -10.24 -16.06 1.14
N ALA A 71 -10.57 -16.83 2.18
CA ALA A 71 -11.95 -16.95 2.66
C ALA A 71 -12.50 -15.63 3.25
N SER A 72 -11.68 -14.90 4.01
CA SER A 72 -12.02 -13.59 4.58
C SER A 72 -10.77 -12.89 5.10
N LEU A 73 -10.85 -11.57 5.26
CA LEU A 73 -9.85 -10.80 6.02
C LEU A 73 -10.29 -10.66 7.48
N LYS A 74 -9.33 -10.79 8.39
CA LYS A 74 -9.56 -10.43 9.79
C LYS A 74 -9.71 -8.91 9.89
N PRO A 75 -10.47 -8.39 10.88
CA PRO A 75 -10.57 -6.95 11.10
C PRO A 75 -9.20 -6.30 11.24
N GLN A 76 -8.96 -5.23 10.47
CA GLN A 76 -7.71 -4.50 10.53
C GLN A 76 -7.49 -3.93 11.94
N LYS A 77 -6.34 -4.24 12.53
CA LYS A 77 -5.91 -3.67 13.81
C LYS A 77 -4.48 -3.19 13.71
N SER A 78 -4.25 -1.95 14.16
CA SER A 78 -2.90 -1.40 14.25
C SER A 78 -2.05 -2.21 15.22
N ARG A 79 -0.81 -2.50 14.82
CA ARG A 79 0.22 -3.11 15.69
C ARG A 79 1.05 -2.07 16.44
N LEU A 80 0.80 -0.77 16.21
CA LEU A 80 1.57 0.31 16.84
C LEU A 80 1.33 0.34 18.34
N THR A 81 2.42 0.39 19.11
CA THR A 81 2.36 0.56 20.56
C THR A 81 2.86 1.96 20.91
N ARG A 82 2.02 2.75 21.59
CA ARG A 82 2.32 4.13 22.05
C ARG A 82 2.94 5.04 20.96
N PRO A 83 2.27 5.23 19.81
CA PRO A 83 2.78 6.14 18.79
C PRO A 83 2.88 7.57 19.33
N ARG A 84 3.92 8.31 18.94
CA ARG A 84 4.09 9.73 19.25
C ARG A 84 4.04 10.55 17.98
N LEU A 85 3.12 11.50 17.91
CA LEU A 85 3.02 12.46 16.82
C LEU A 85 3.84 13.71 17.14
N LYS A 86 4.66 14.17 16.20
CA LYS A 86 5.32 15.47 16.25
C LYS A 86 4.99 16.21 14.96
N VAL A 87 4.35 17.37 15.08
CA VAL A 87 4.00 18.22 13.94
C VAL A 87 4.95 19.41 13.91
N PHE A 88 5.60 19.63 12.78
CA PHE A 88 6.42 20.82 12.56
C PHE A 88 5.68 21.75 11.61
N ALA A 89 5.41 22.98 12.03
CA ALA A 89 4.82 23.99 11.17
C ALA A 89 5.76 24.26 9.98
N LYS A 90 5.20 24.51 8.79
CA LYS A 90 5.97 25.06 7.67
C LYS A 90 6.61 26.37 8.15
N ALA A 91 7.91 26.53 7.96
CA ALA A 91 8.58 27.79 8.22
C ALA A 91 7.92 28.90 7.39
N SER A 92 7.35 29.92 8.06
CA SER A 92 6.93 31.14 7.37
C SER A 92 8.15 31.79 6.72
N PRO A 93 8.05 32.30 5.48
CA PRO A 93 9.18 32.92 4.83
C PRO A 93 9.62 34.16 5.61
N MET A 94 10.90 34.17 6.02
CA MET A 94 11.57 35.26 6.70
C MET A 94 11.75 36.47 5.74
N LYS A 95 10.66 37.15 5.39
CA LYS A 95 10.67 38.39 4.59
C LYS A 95 9.80 39.46 5.23
N SER A 96 10.15 39.90 6.44
CA SER A 96 9.61 41.14 7.01
C SER A 96 10.60 41.93 7.86
N ARG A 97 11.77 41.37 8.23
CA ARG A 97 12.72 42.07 9.11
C ARG A 97 13.65 43.07 8.42
N VAL A 98 13.69 43.11 7.09
CA VAL A 98 14.54 44.07 6.33
C VAL A 98 13.82 45.40 6.06
N ARG A 99 12.49 45.46 6.11
CA ARG A 99 11.74 46.70 5.88
C ARG A 99 11.66 47.61 7.11
N GLU A 100 11.67 47.07 8.33
CA GLU A 100 11.65 47.89 9.55
C GLU A 100 13.00 48.57 9.84
N GLN A 101 14.13 47.97 9.48
CA GLN A 101 15.44 48.61 9.67
C GLN A 101 15.70 49.77 8.70
N ARG A 102 15.08 49.77 7.51
CA ARG A 102 15.17 50.91 6.57
C ARG A 102 14.25 52.07 6.94
N ALA A 103 13.17 51.82 7.68
CA ALA A 103 12.31 52.89 8.18
C ALA A 103 12.99 53.69 9.31
N PHE A 104 13.81 53.03 10.14
CA PHE A 104 14.51 53.68 11.24
C PHE A 104 15.71 54.54 10.78
N ALA A 105 16.40 54.12 9.70
CA ALA A 105 17.55 54.85 9.17
C ALA A 105 17.19 56.07 8.28
N ALA A 106 15.91 56.25 7.92
CA ALA A 106 15.43 57.39 7.13
C ALA A 106 14.81 58.52 7.98
N GLN A 107 14.82 58.37 9.31
CA GLN A 107 14.33 59.37 10.28
C GLN A 107 15.43 59.92 11.20
N SER A 108 16.71 59.72 10.85
CA SER A 108 17.89 60.27 11.55
C SER A 108 18.70 61.15 10.63
#